data_AF-A0A501W6N5-F1
#
_entry.id   AF-A0A501W6N5-F1
#
_cell.length_a   1.000
_cell.length_b   1.000
_cell.length_c   1.000
_cell.angle_alpha   90.00
_cell.angle_beta   90.00
_cell.angle_gamma   90.00
#
_symmetry.space_group_name_H-M   'P 1'
#
loop_
_entity.id
_entity.type
_entity.pdbx_description
1 polymer ?
#
loop_
_entity_poly.entity_id
_entity_poly.type
_entity_poly.pdbx_seq_one_letter_code
_entity_poly.pdbx_strand_id
1 'polypeptide(L)'
;MQKAAPGGAAFLFCLALVIFSRMIKDLNKLDLMIAALYLYYRRRYDHWFSAFQTKNFFGLLGLFWLWLKFEWASFILGVPVPNIDDPMYFLGIFAIAWALSGFIIHKFTLSFQELSTIDLYPEEYTRGYKLSFYFMILTLVVFCASLMWLDKQ
;
A
#
# COMPACT_ATOMS: atom_id res chain seq x y z
N MET A 1 -24.08 12.57 17.98
CA MET A 1 -23.89 11.31 18.73
C MET A 1 -22.76 10.55 18.07
N GLN A 2 -21.63 10.37 18.76
CA GLN A 2 -20.46 9.67 18.25
C GLN A 2 -20.80 8.17 18.20
N LYS A 3 -21.15 7.65 17.02
CA LYS A 3 -21.34 6.19 16.85
C LYS A 3 -19.96 5.57 17.04
N ALA A 4 -19.79 4.80 18.11
CA ALA A 4 -18.57 4.04 18.35
C ALA A 4 -18.22 3.23 17.09
N ALA A 5 -17.00 3.37 16.59
CA ALA A 5 -16.52 2.51 15.51
C ALA A 5 -16.73 1.05 15.95
N PRO A 6 -17.37 0.20 15.13
CA PRO A 6 -17.58 -1.20 15.50
C PRO A 6 -16.20 -1.79 15.79
N GLY A 7 -15.98 -2.29 17.01
CA GLY A 7 -14.65 -2.61 17.54
C GLY A 7 -13.79 -3.50 16.64
N GLY A 8 -14.40 -4.28 15.73
CA GLY A 8 -13.71 -5.04 14.70
C GLY A 8 -12.97 -4.20 13.65
N ALA A 9 -13.52 -3.08 13.18
CA ALA A 9 -12.87 -2.21 12.18
C ALA A 9 -11.69 -1.45 12.79
N ALA A 10 -11.84 -0.95 14.02
CA ALA A 10 -10.76 -0.32 14.78
C ALA A 10 -9.63 -1.32 15.12
N PHE A 11 -9.98 -2.54 15.51
CA PHE A 11 -9.00 -3.60 15.76
C PHE A 11 -8.22 -3.99 14.50
N LEU A 12 -8.92 -4.20 13.38
CA LEU A 12 -8.28 -4.47 12.10
C LEU A 12 -7.39 -3.32 11.68
N PHE A 13 -7.80 -2.07 11.88
CA PHE A 13 -6.99 -0.89 11.59
C PHE A 13 -5.74 -0.77 12.48
N CYS A 14 -5.85 -0.99 13.79
CA CYS A 14 -4.68 -0.98 14.68
C CYS A 14 -3.71 -2.12 14.34
N LEU A 15 -4.21 -3.32 14.05
CA LEU A 15 -3.40 -4.45 13.60
C LEU A 15 -2.68 -4.12 12.27
N ALA A 16 -3.43 -3.55 11.33
CA ALA A 16 -2.99 -3.08 10.04
C ALA A 16 -1.89 -2.00 10.17
N LEU A 17 -2.05 -1.02 11.06
CA LEU A 17 -1.04 0.00 11.37
C LEU A 17 0.23 -0.58 11.98
N VAL A 18 0.11 -1.53 12.90
CA VAL A 18 1.27 -2.21 13.51
C VAL A 18 2.03 -3.00 12.45
N ILE A 19 1.32 -3.72 11.58
CA ILE A 19 1.92 -4.44 10.45
C ILE A 19 2.62 -3.46 9.51
N PHE A 20 1.95 -2.39 9.08
CA PHE A 20 2.51 -1.40 8.17
C PHE A 20 3.70 -0.64 8.77
N SER A 21 3.63 -0.24 10.04
CA SER A 21 4.74 0.43 10.74
C SER A 21 5.93 -0.50 10.96
N ARG A 22 5.70 -1.81 11.18
CA ARG A 22 6.77 -2.80 11.26
C ARG A 22 7.37 -3.08 9.88
N MET A 23 6.55 -3.11 8.83
CA MET A 23 7.03 -3.26 7.45
C MET A 23 7.86 -2.07 6.97
N ILE A 24 7.54 -0.84 7.39
CA ILE A 24 8.38 0.34 7.14
C ILE A 24 9.74 0.22 7.85
N LYS A 25 9.79 -0.36 9.05
CA LYS A 25 11.05 -0.60 9.77
C LYS A 25 11.84 -1.79 9.23
N ASP A 26 11.16 -2.79 8.66
CA ASP A 26 11.76 -3.96 8.01
C ASP A 26 12.01 -3.69 6.52
N LEU A 27 12.93 -2.76 6.17
CA LEU A 27 13.29 -2.47 4.78
C LEU A 27 13.57 -3.74 3.95
N ASN A 28 14.20 -4.77 4.55
CA ASN A 28 14.45 -6.05 3.91
C ASN A 28 13.19 -6.81 3.44
N LYS A 29 12.04 -6.65 4.11
CA LYS A 29 10.80 -7.35 3.72
C LYS A 29 10.11 -6.67 2.56
N LEU A 30 10.13 -5.33 2.52
CA LEU A 30 9.60 -4.57 1.39
C LEU A 30 10.42 -4.81 0.13
N ASP A 31 11.75 -4.80 0.25
CA ASP A 31 12.65 -5.11 -0.86
C ASP A 31 12.48 -6.57 -1.34
N LEU A 32 12.31 -7.53 -0.43
CA LEU A 32 12.03 -8.93 -0.79
C LEU A 32 10.70 -9.09 -1.55
N MET A 33 9.66 -8.39 -1.11
CA MET A 33 8.37 -8.36 -1.80
C MET A 33 8.48 -7.73 -3.20
N ILE A 34 9.17 -6.58 -3.31
CA ILE A 34 9.42 -5.91 -4.59
C ILE A 34 10.23 -6.81 -5.52
N ALA A 35 11.32 -7.40 -5.05
CA ALA A 35 12.16 -8.31 -5.84
C ALA A 35 11.39 -9.53 -6.34
N ALA A 36 10.60 -10.17 -5.47
CA ALA A 36 9.79 -11.34 -5.84
C ALA A 36 8.69 -10.99 -6.86
N LEU A 37 7.99 -9.87 -6.67
CA LEU A 37 6.94 -9.43 -7.59
C LEU A 37 7.52 -8.95 -8.93
N TYR A 38 8.68 -8.30 -8.90
CA TYR A 38 9.44 -7.95 -10.09
C TYR A 38 9.86 -9.19 -10.90
N LEU A 39 10.43 -10.22 -10.26
CA LEU A 39 10.79 -11.47 -10.93
C LEU A 39 9.58 -12.19 -11.53
N TYR A 40 8.41 -12.08 -10.88
CA TYR A 40 7.16 -12.57 -11.44
C TYR A 40 6.76 -11.81 -12.72
N TYR A 41 6.82 -10.47 -12.73
CA TYR A 41 6.48 -9.66 -13.91
C TYR A 41 7.51 -9.77 -15.04
N ARG A 42 8.80 -9.90 -14.72
CA ARG A 42 9.90 -10.05 -15.69
C ARG A 42 9.71 -11.26 -16.62
N ARG A 43 8.99 -12.30 -16.17
CA ARG A 43 8.66 -13.46 -17.01
C ARG A 43 7.70 -13.12 -18.16
N ARG A 44 7.02 -11.98 -18.11
CA ARG A 44 5.97 -11.58 -19.06
C ARG A 44 6.27 -10.26 -19.79
N TYR A 45 7.11 -9.40 -19.21
CA TYR A 45 7.34 -8.05 -19.70
C TYR A 45 8.83 -7.65 -19.64
N ASP A 46 9.18 -6.58 -20.33
CA ASP A 46 10.52 -5.98 -20.29
C ASP A 46 10.94 -5.60 -18.87
N HIS A 47 12.26 -5.60 -18.64
CA HIS A 47 12.87 -5.28 -17.34
C HIS A 47 12.37 -3.94 -16.78
N TRP A 48 12.45 -2.88 -17.59
CA TRP A 48 12.10 -1.53 -17.16
C TRP A 48 10.62 -1.40 -16.81
N PHE A 49 9.75 -1.97 -17.64
CA PHE A 49 8.31 -1.98 -17.40
C PHE A 49 7.94 -2.80 -16.15
N SER A 50 8.58 -3.96 -15.96
CA SER A 50 8.36 -4.81 -14.78
C SER A 50 8.76 -4.10 -13.48
N ALA A 51 9.91 -3.43 -13.48
CA ALA A 51 10.38 -2.65 -12.33
C ALA A 51 9.46 -1.46 -12.05
N PHE A 52 9.07 -0.73 -13.09
CA PHE A 52 8.12 0.38 -12.99
C PHE A 52 6.76 -0.06 -12.42
N GLN A 53 6.18 -1.14 -12.96
CA GLN A 53 4.89 -1.66 -12.51
C GLN A 53 4.94 -2.14 -11.06
N THR A 54 6.00 -2.85 -10.69
CA THR A 54 6.18 -3.33 -9.31
C THR A 54 6.22 -2.15 -8.33
N LYS A 55 7.03 -1.13 -8.61
CA LYS A 55 7.13 0.03 -7.73
C LYS A 55 5.85 0.85 -7.69
N ASN A 56 5.15 1.02 -8.82
CA ASN A 56 3.85 1.69 -8.86
C ASN A 56 2.77 0.92 -8.07
N PHE A 57 2.78 -0.41 -8.12
CA PHE A 57 1.89 -1.26 -7.33
C PHE A 57 2.10 -1.03 -5.83
N PHE A 58 3.34 -1.09 -5.34
CA PHE A 58 3.61 -0.80 -3.92
C PHE A 58 3.37 0.68 -3.56
N GLY A 59 3.58 1.60 -4.50
CA GLY A 59 3.19 3.01 -4.34
C GLY A 59 1.68 3.19 -4.18
N LEU A 60 0.88 2.46 -4.95
CA LEU A 60 -0.57 2.46 -4.84
C LEU A 60 -1.03 1.91 -3.49
N LEU A 61 -0.45 0.78 -3.05
CA LEU A 61 -0.73 0.24 -1.72
C LEU A 61 -0.36 1.27 -0.63
N GLY A 62 0.85 1.85 -0.70
CA GLY A 62 1.28 2.89 0.23
C GLY A 62 0.35 4.09 0.28
N LEU A 63 -0.21 4.51 -0.85
CA LEU A 63 -1.21 5.58 -0.92
C LEU A 63 -2.49 5.22 -0.16
N PHE A 64 -3.04 4.02 -0.38
CA PHE A 64 -4.21 3.56 0.36
C PHE A 64 -3.99 3.54 1.88
N TRP A 65 -2.80 3.11 2.31
CA TRP A 65 -2.44 3.13 3.73
C TRP A 65 -2.29 4.53 4.32
N LEU A 66 -1.77 5.49 3.54
CA LEU A 66 -1.72 6.90 3.94
C LEU A 66 -3.12 7.50 4.04
N TRP A 67 -3.99 7.18 3.08
CA TRP A 67 -5.39 7.61 3.09
C TRP A 67 -6.13 7.07 4.32
N LEU A 68 -6.01 5.77 4.59
CA LEU A 68 -6.57 5.15 5.79
C LEU A 68 -6.06 5.81 7.07
N LYS A 69 -4.76 6.11 7.16
CA LYS A 69 -4.20 6.86 8.31
C LYS A 69 -4.84 8.23 8.47
N PHE A 70 -5.04 8.94 7.36
CA PHE A 70 -5.66 10.26 7.35
C PHE A 70 -7.14 10.22 7.79
N GLU A 71 -7.92 9.26 7.28
CA GLU A 71 -9.32 9.07 7.71
C GLU A 71 -9.43 8.83 9.21
N TRP A 72 -8.63 7.90 9.73
CA TRP A 72 -8.64 7.57 11.15
C TRP A 72 -8.08 8.69 12.04
N ALA A 73 -7.07 9.42 11.58
CA ALA A 73 -6.58 10.61 12.28
C ALA A 73 -7.68 11.68 12.37
N SER A 74 -8.38 11.94 11.26
CA SER A 74 -9.51 12.87 11.21
C SER A 74 -10.61 12.44 12.18
N PHE A 75 -10.93 11.14 12.22
CA PHE A 75 -11.90 10.58 13.16
C PHE A 75 -11.51 10.78 14.63
N ILE A 76 -10.27 10.46 15.00
CA ILE A 76 -9.77 10.62 16.38
C ILE A 76 -9.80 12.10 16.80
N LEU A 77 -9.45 13.00 15.87
CA LEU A 77 -9.43 14.45 16.10
C LEU A 77 -10.83 15.10 16.00
N GLY A 78 -11.87 14.33 15.62
CA GLY A 78 -13.22 14.86 15.40
C GLY A 78 -13.33 15.82 14.21
N VAL A 79 -12.36 15.77 13.28
CA VAL A 79 -12.33 16.60 12.07
C VAL A 79 -13.12 15.86 10.98
N PRO A 80 -14.03 16.53 10.25
CA PRO A 80 -14.72 15.90 9.14
C PRO A 80 -13.73 15.48 8.06
N VAL A 81 -13.90 14.26 7.54
CA VAL A 81 -13.19 13.83 6.33
C VAL A 81 -13.65 14.72 5.18
N PRO A 82 -12.74 15.22 4.32
CA PRO A 82 -13.12 16.08 3.21
C PRO A 82 -14.17 15.39 2.34
N ASN A 83 -15.31 16.06 2.14
CA ASN A 83 -16.29 15.58 1.17
C ASN A 83 -15.73 15.82 -0.22
N ILE A 84 -15.67 14.76 -1.01
CA ILE A 84 -15.13 14.81 -2.35
C ILE A 84 -16.31 15.05 -3.30
N ASP A 85 -16.65 16.33 -3.47
CA ASP A 85 -17.81 16.70 -4.28
C ASP A 85 -17.47 16.85 -5.78
N ASP A 86 -16.18 17.01 -6.13
CA ASP A 86 -15.70 17.09 -7.51
C ASP A 86 -14.81 15.87 -7.87
N PRO A 87 -15.30 14.96 -8.73
CA PRO A 87 -14.55 13.76 -9.13
C PRO A 87 -13.29 14.07 -9.95
N MET A 88 -13.25 15.17 -10.70
CA MET A 88 -12.06 15.54 -11.49
C MET A 88 -10.94 16.05 -10.58
N TYR A 89 -11.29 16.84 -9.58
CA TYR A 89 -10.35 17.33 -8.57
C TYR A 89 -9.76 16.17 -7.76
N PHE A 90 -10.60 15.20 -7.38
CA PHE A 90 -10.16 13.99 -6.70
C PHE A 90 -9.19 13.15 -7.51
N LEU A 91 -9.50 12.91 -8.78
CA LEU A 91 -8.63 12.16 -9.68
C LEU A 91 -7.26 12.84 -9.82
N GLY A 92 -7.22 14.17 -9.88
CA GLY A 92 -5.98 14.95 -9.90
C GLY A 92 -5.15 14.77 -8.62
N ILE A 93 -5.74 14.95 -7.45
CA ILE A 93 -5.06 14.74 -6.16
C ILE A 93 -4.58 13.30 -6.02
N PHE A 94 -5.45 12.34 -6.37
CA PHE A 94 -5.12 10.92 -6.32
C PHE A 94 -3.93 10.59 -7.21
N ALA A 95 -3.92 11.08 -8.45
CA ALA A 95 -2.83 10.86 -9.40
C ALA A 95 -1.50 11.45 -8.88
N ILE A 96 -1.53 12.67 -8.34
CA ILE A 96 -0.34 13.32 -7.75
C ILE A 96 0.15 12.52 -6.53
N ALA A 97 -0.74 12.15 -5.63
CA ALA A 97 -0.40 11.40 -4.42
C ALA A 97 0.12 9.99 -4.76
N TRP A 98 -0.43 9.36 -5.79
CA TRP A 98 0.05 8.07 -6.28
C TRP A 98 1.44 8.19 -6.90
N ALA A 99 1.67 9.19 -7.75
CA ALA A 99 2.98 9.44 -8.35
C ALA A 99 4.04 9.74 -7.28
N LEU A 100 3.71 10.55 -6.27
CA LEU A 100 4.59 10.84 -5.14
C LEU A 100 4.88 9.57 -4.31
N SER A 101 3.86 8.77 -4.01
CA SER A 101 4.03 7.50 -3.30
C SER A 101 4.92 6.52 -4.08
N GLY A 102 4.69 6.40 -5.39
CA GLY A 102 5.54 5.61 -6.27
C GLY A 102 6.98 6.11 -6.31
N PHE A 103 7.18 7.42 -6.31
CA PHE A 103 8.51 8.04 -6.23
C PHE A 103 9.20 7.76 -4.88
N ILE A 104 8.48 7.84 -3.76
CA ILE A 104 8.99 7.48 -2.43
C ILE A 104 9.44 6.01 -2.43
N ILE A 105 8.57 5.09 -2.87
CA ILE A 105 8.94 3.68 -3.00
C ILE A 105 10.18 3.56 -3.89
N HIS A 106 10.24 4.27 -5.01
CA HIS A 106 11.42 4.23 -5.87
C HIS A 106 12.71 4.66 -5.16
N LYS A 107 12.67 5.74 -4.37
CA LYS A 107 13.84 6.32 -3.70
C LYS A 107 14.33 5.49 -2.50
N PHE A 108 13.41 4.82 -1.80
CA PHE A 108 13.70 4.12 -0.54
C PHE A 108 13.82 2.60 -0.68
N THR A 109 13.73 2.05 -1.89
CA THR A 109 13.82 0.60 -2.17
C THR A 109 14.78 0.32 -3.32
N LEU A 110 15.07 -0.96 -3.58
CA LEU A 110 15.96 -1.43 -4.65
C LEU A 110 15.82 -0.65 -5.96
N SER A 111 16.89 -0.02 -6.42
CA SER A 111 16.98 0.68 -7.71
C SER A 111 16.65 -0.25 -8.88
N PHE A 112 16.34 0.33 -10.04
CA PHE A 112 16.07 -0.48 -11.24
C PHE A 112 17.28 -1.32 -11.65
N GLN A 113 18.49 -0.77 -11.48
CA GLN A 113 19.72 -1.50 -11.74
C GLN A 113 19.90 -2.69 -10.81
N GLU A 114 19.66 -2.52 -9.50
CA GLU A 114 19.72 -3.63 -8.53
C GLU A 114 18.68 -4.71 -8.85
N LEU A 115 17.47 -4.33 -9.25
CA LEU A 115 16.44 -5.28 -9.70
C LEU A 115 16.84 -6.01 -10.99
N SER A 116 17.61 -5.39 -11.89
CA SER A 116 18.02 -6.05 -13.15
C SER A 116 18.90 -7.27 -12.90
N THR A 117 19.73 -7.19 -11.86
CA THR A 117 20.72 -8.19 -11.45
C THR A 117 20.23 -9.10 -10.33
N ILE A 118 19.07 -8.83 -9.74
CA ILE A 118 18.59 -9.60 -8.60
C ILE A 118 18.19 -11.02 -9.05
N ASP A 119 18.70 -12.00 -8.31
CA ASP A 119 18.24 -13.38 -8.37
C ASP A 119 17.94 -13.83 -6.95
N LEU A 120 16.78 -14.45 -6.77
CA LEU A 120 16.32 -14.90 -5.46
C LEU A 120 16.34 -16.41 -5.42
N TYR A 121 16.81 -16.98 -4.30
CA TYR A 121 16.65 -18.40 -4.06
C TYR A 121 15.14 -18.77 -4.08
N PRO A 122 14.77 -20.00 -4.51
CA PRO A 122 13.36 -20.38 -4.65
C PRO A 122 12.52 -20.18 -3.38
N GLU A 123 13.12 -20.36 -2.22
CA GLU A 123 12.48 -20.17 -0.91
C GLU A 123 12.18 -18.69 -0.64
N GLU A 124 13.15 -17.81 -0.91
CA GLU A 124 13.03 -16.36 -0.75
C GLU A 124 12.02 -15.77 -1.73
N TYR A 125 12.05 -16.22 -2.99
CA TYR A 125 11.05 -15.88 -3.99
C TYR A 125 9.64 -16.24 -3.52
N THR A 126 9.44 -17.48 -3.07
CA THR A 126 8.13 -17.95 -2.58
C THR A 126 7.67 -17.15 -1.36
N ARG A 127 8.58 -16.84 -0.44
CA ARG A 127 8.30 -16.04 0.75
C ARG A 127 7.91 -14.60 0.39
N GLY A 128 8.68 -13.93 -0.47
CA GLY A 128 8.42 -12.57 -0.92
C GLY A 128 7.11 -12.45 -1.69
N TYR A 129 6.82 -13.43 -2.54
CA TYR A 129 5.56 -13.49 -3.31
C TYR A 129 4.35 -13.67 -2.39
N LYS A 130 4.41 -14.61 -1.43
CA LYS A 130 3.35 -14.81 -0.42
C LYS A 130 3.13 -13.56 0.43
N LEU A 131 4.21 -12.91 0.87
CA LEU A 131 4.12 -11.65 1.62
C LEU A 131 3.43 -10.54 0.82
N SER A 132 3.81 -10.37 -0.45
CA SER A 132 3.18 -9.39 -1.35
C SER A 132 1.68 -9.66 -1.50
N PHE A 133 1.31 -10.93 -1.68
CA PHE A 133 -0.09 -11.35 -1.82
C PHE A 133 -0.90 -11.11 -0.54
N TYR A 134 -0.38 -11.50 0.62
CA TYR A 134 -1.06 -11.24 1.90
C TYR A 134 -1.19 -9.75 2.20
N PHE A 135 -0.17 -8.96 1.87
CA PHE A 135 -0.22 -7.52 2.04
C PHE A 135 -1.27 -6.86 1.15
N MET A 136 -1.42 -7.33 -0.09
CA MET A 136 -2.50 -6.91 -1.00
C MET A 136 -3.88 -7.26 -0.44
N ILE A 137 -4.10 -8.50 0.00
CA ILE A 137 -5.39 -8.92 0.60
C ILE A 137 -5.71 -8.09 1.84
N LEU A 138 -4.73 -7.90 2.73
CA LEU A 138 -4.92 -7.08 3.93
C LEU A 138 -5.34 -5.66 3.56
N THR A 139 -4.66 -5.05 2.58
CA THR A 139 -4.99 -3.70 2.11
C THR A 139 -6.42 -3.65 1.57
N LEU A 140 -6.84 -4.64 0.77
CA LEU A 140 -8.18 -4.72 0.23
C LEU A 140 -9.24 -4.85 1.33
N VAL A 141 -9.04 -5.77 2.29
CA VAL A 141 -9.97 -6.00 3.40
C VAL A 141 -10.14 -4.74 4.26
N VAL A 142 -9.03 -4.07 4.59
CA VAL A 142 -9.06 -2.84 5.40
C VAL A 142 -9.71 -1.70 4.62
N PHE A 143 -9.44 -1.57 3.32
CA PHE A 143 -10.08 -0.57 2.47
C PHE A 143 -11.60 -0.78 2.39
N CYS A 144 -12.06 -2.00 2.11
CA CYS A 144 -13.49 -2.32 2.11
C CYS A 144 -14.14 -2.05 3.47
N ALA A 145 -13.46 -2.38 4.58
CA ALA A 145 -13.95 -2.09 5.92
C ALA A 145 -14.06 -0.59 6.22
N SER A 146 -13.12 0.23 5.72
CA SER A 146 -13.19 1.70 5.80
C SER A 146 -14.40 2.24 5.02
N LEU A 147 -14.60 1.81 3.78
CA LEU A 147 -15.74 2.23 2.96
C LEU A 147 -17.09 1.89 3.62
N MET A 148 -17.23 0.66 4.13
CA MET A 148 -18.44 0.22 4.85
C MET A 148 -18.70 1.01 6.13
N TRP A 149 -17.66 1.60 6.71
CA TRP A 149 -17.77 2.42 7.91
C TRP A 149 -18.13 3.86 7.59
N LEU A 150 -17.56 4.45 6.52
CA LEU A 150 -17.96 5.76 6.01
C LEU A 150 -19.44 5.81 5.63
N ASP A 151 -19.96 4.75 4.99
CA ASP A 151 -21.37 4.64 4.61
C ASP A 151 -22.34 4.64 5.81
N LYS A 152 -21.83 4.36 7.03
CA LYS A 152 -22.65 4.33 8.26
C LYS A 152 -22.62 5.61 9.08
N GLN A 153 -21.77 6.57 8.72
CA GLN A 153 -21.66 7.88 9.39
C GLN A 153 -22.76 8.81 8.91
#